data_AF-U5VXD6-F1
#
_entry.id   AF-U5VXD6-F1
#
_cell.length_a   1.000
_cell.length_b   1.000
_cell.length_c   1.000
_cell.angle_alpha   90.00
_cell.angle_beta   90.00
_cell.angle_gamma   90.00
#
_symmetry.space_group_name_H-M   'P 1'
#
loop_
_entity.id
_entity.type
_entity.pdbx_description
1 polymer ?
#
loop_
_entity_poly.entity_id
_entity_poly.type
_entity_poly.pdbx_seq_one_letter_code
_entity_poly.pdbx_strand_id
1 'polypeptide(L)'
;MGAGDWHWNDAWIFVSAVIAERLERDRALHAALPVTGASLADVLAAADFLHHSVPSRSELEDSVRRLAGAGLLTVDDDLVEVAPAGEQLWRTRPFSGLSSAVVTLQTQLNRSATPGESDWKLSDQTYNAAVREYSLRLADGR
;
A
#
# COMPACT_ATOMS: atom_id res chain seq x y z
N MET A 1 -14.98 19.93 -8.14
CA MET A 1 -16.11 18.99 -8.35
C MET A 1 -15.52 17.75 -9.02
N GLY A 2 -15.48 16.57 -8.44
CA GLY A 2 -15.38 16.16 -7.04
C GLY A 2 -14.21 15.19 -6.96
N ALA A 3 -13.48 15.17 -5.84
CA ALA A 3 -12.64 14.02 -5.54
C ALA A 3 -13.59 12.82 -5.55
N GLY A 4 -13.41 11.91 -6.52
CA GLY A 4 -14.25 10.71 -6.62
C GLY A 4 -14.23 9.94 -5.30
N ASP A 5 -15.28 9.20 -5.00
CA ASP A 5 -15.34 8.40 -3.77
C ASP A 5 -14.17 7.42 -3.68
N TRP A 6 -13.80 7.00 -2.46
CA TRP A 6 -12.80 5.96 -2.29
C TRP A 6 -13.26 4.65 -2.92
N HIS A 7 -12.42 4.08 -3.76
CA HIS A 7 -12.62 2.75 -4.31
C HIS A 7 -12.17 1.68 -3.32
N TRP A 8 -12.70 0.48 -3.50
CA TRP A 8 -12.25 -0.69 -2.72
C TRP A 8 -10.75 -0.96 -2.91
N ASN A 9 -10.22 -0.76 -4.13
CA ASN A 9 -8.79 -0.89 -4.42
C ASN A 9 -7.94 0.07 -3.56
N ASP A 10 -8.40 1.29 -3.30
CA ASP A 10 -7.64 2.25 -2.49
C ASP A 10 -7.45 1.73 -1.07
N ALA A 11 -8.50 1.14 -0.48
CA ALA A 11 -8.40 0.45 0.80
C ALA A 11 -7.45 -0.75 0.73
N TRP A 12 -7.61 -1.60 -0.27
CA TRP A 12 -6.75 -2.79 -0.41
C TRP A 12 -5.27 -2.44 -0.54
N ILE A 13 -4.92 -1.45 -1.37
CA ILE A 13 -3.54 -0.98 -1.56
C ILE A 13 -2.99 -0.36 -0.27
N PHE A 14 -3.78 0.44 0.45
CA PHE A 14 -3.33 1.01 1.71
C PHE A 14 -3.06 -0.07 2.77
N VAL A 15 -3.94 -1.07 2.95
CA VAL A 15 -3.66 -2.17 3.90
C VAL A 15 -2.39 -2.93 3.48
N SER A 16 -2.22 -3.14 2.17
CA SER A 16 -1.03 -3.80 1.63
C SER A 16 0.25 -3.02 1.98
N ALA A 17 0.24 -1.70 1.83
CA ALA A 17 1.36 -0.83 2.21
C ALA A 17 1.66 -0.89 3.72
N VAL A 18 0.63 -0.84 4.58
CA VAL A 18 0.81 -0.98 6.04
C VAL A 18 1.47 -2.31 6.42
N ILE A 19 1.04 -3.41 5.80
CA ILE A 19 1.61 -4.74 6.05
C ILE A 19 3.06 -4.79 5.55
N ALA A 20 3.28 -4.35 4.31
CA ALA A 20 4.61 -4.35 3.68
C ALA A 20 5.63 -3.55 4.49
N GLU A 21 5.28 -2.33 4.93
CA GLU A 21 6.16 -1.49 5.73
C GLU A 21 6.45 -2.10 7.10
N ARG A 22 5.47 -2.76 7.73
CA ARG A 22 5.69 -3.45 9.00
C ARG A 22 6.61 -4.65 8.85
N LEU A 23 6.49 -5.40 7.76
CA LEU A 23 7.38 -6.52 7.45
C LEU A 23 8.80 -6.04 7.15
N GLU A 24 8.95 -4.92 6.42
CA GLU A 24 10.26 -4.34 6.14
C GLU A 24 10.93 -3.81 7.42
N ARG A 25 10.18 -3.12 8.28
CA ARG A 25 10.68 -2.72 9.61
C ARG A 25 11.17 -3.91 10.43
N ASP A 26 10.40 -4.99 10.46
CA ASP A 26 10.78 -6.21 11.18
C ASP A 26 12.05 -6.83 10.60
N ARG A 27 12.14 -6.93 9.27
CA ARG A 27 13.34 -7.41 8.55
C ARG A 27 14.57 -6.56 8.85
N ALA A 28 14.45 -5.23 8.76
CA ALA A 28 15.54 -4.29 9.02
C ALA A 28 16.03 -4.38 10.47
N LEU A 29 15.12 -4.50 11.44
CA LEU A 29 15.45 -4.71 12.86
C LEU A 29 16.24 -6.01 13.07
N HIS A 30 15.80 -7.11 12.46
CA HIS A 30 16.51 -8.39 12.56
C HIS A 30 17.87 -8.37 11.87
N ALA A 31 18.01 -7.63 10.77
CA ALA A 31 19.25 -7.50 10.01
C ALA A 31 20.20 -6.40 10.54
N ALA A 32 19.79 -5.64 11.57
CA ALA A 32 20.48 -4.44 12.04
C ALA A 32 20.77 -3.41 10.92
N LEU A 33 19.86 -3.32 9.95
CA LEU A 33 19.90 -2.37 8.84
C LEU A 33 19.04 -1.13 9.14
N PRO A 34 19.32 0.01 8.50
CA PRO A 34 18.42 1.17 8.58
C PRO A 34 17.03 0.78 8.06
N VAL A 35 15.99 1.22 8.77
CA VAL A 35 14.60 1.10 8.30
C VAL A 35 14.42 1.98 7.08
N THR A 36 13.88 1.40 6.01
CA THR A 36 13.49 2.10 4.79
C THR A 36 12.00 1.86 4.53
N GLY A 37 11.40 2.62 3.60
CA GLY A 37 10.05 2.38 3.13
C GLY A 37 9.89 1.01 2.46
N ALA A 38 8.64 0.57 2.31
CA ALA A 38 8.35 -0.70 1.65
C ALA A 38 8.58 -0.59 0.14
N SER A 39 9.26 -1.57 -0.45
CA SER A 39 9.36 -1.64 -1.91
C SER A 39 8.00 -1.93 -2.54
N LEU A 40 7.80 -1.52 -3.80
CA LEU A 40 6.60 -1.91 -4.55
C LEU A 40 6.44 -3.44 -4.63
N ALA A 41 7.54 -4.22 -4.66
CA ALA A 41 7.47 -5.67 -4.63
C ALA A 41 6.89 -6.21 -3.30
N ASP A 42 7.23 -5.59 -2.17
CA ASP A 42 6.64 -5.94 -0.86
C ASP A 42 5.15 -5.57 -0.81
N VAL A 43 4.75 -4.43 -1.40
CA VAL A 43 3.34 -4.03 -1.52
C VAL A 43 2.56 -5.03 -2.37
N LEU A 44 3.10 -5.46 -3.51
CA LEU A 44 2.46 -6.47 -4.37
C LEU A 44 2.34 -7.83 -3.65
N ALA A 45 3.37 -8.24 -2.91
CA ALA A 45 3.32 -9.47 -2.12
C ALA A 45 2.24 -9.40 -1.02
N ALA A 46 2.13 -8.27 -0.32
CA ALA A 46 1.08 -8.05 0.67
C ALA A 46 -0.32 -7.99 0.05
N ALA A 47 -0.45 -7.42 -1.15
CA ALA A 47 -1.71 -7.36 -1.88
C ALA A 47 -2.20 -8.76 -2.28
N ASP A 48 -1.30 -9.58 -2.83
CA ASP A 48 -1.57 -10.99 -3.16
C ASP A 48 -1.88 -11.81 -1.92
N PHE A 49 -1.19 -11.58 -0.80
CA PHE A 49 -1.52 -12.23 0.47
C PHE A 49 -2.94 -11.91 0.96
N LEU A 50 -3.42 -10.67 0.78
CA LEU A 50 -4.74 -10.24 1.23
C LEU A 50 -5.90 -10.74 0.36
N HIS A 51 -5.69 -10.81 -0.96
CA HIS A 51 -6.79 -11.07 -1.90
C HIS A 51 -6.52 -12.16 -2.94
N HIS A 52 -5.37 -12.84 -2.89
CA HIS A 52 -4.92 -13.81 -3.89
C HIS A 52 -4.96 -13.26 -5.33
N SER A 53 -4.62 -11.98 -5.46
CA SER A 53 -4.62 -11.25 -6.71
C SER A 53 -3.54 -10.18 -6.67
N VAL A 54 -2.95 -9.88 -7.82
CA VAL A 54 -1.94 -8.82 -7.97
C VAL A 54 -2.61 -7.63 -8.66
N PRO A 55 -2.52 -6.40 -8.09
CA PRO A 55 -3.11 -5.22 -8.71
C PRO A 55 -2.38 -4.90 -10.02
N SER A 56 -3.14 -4.48 -11.03
CA SER A 56 -2.55 -3.97 -12.28
C SER A 56 -1.80 -2.65 -12.05
N ARG A 57 -0.92 -2.28 -12.99
CA ARG A 57 -0.17 -1.03 -12.94
C ARG A 57 -1.09 0.18 -12.73
N SER A 58 -2.18 0.26 -13.49
CA SER A 58 -3.13 1.39 -13.41
C SER A 58 -3.88 1.41 -12.09
N GLU A 59 -4.29 0.25 -11.56
CA GLU A 59 -4.96 0.19 -10.26
C GLU A 59 -4.02 0.64 -9.14
N LEU A 60 -2.76 0.22 -9.20
CA LEU A 60 -1.75 0.64 -8.24
C LEU A 60 -1.45 2.13 -8.36
N GLU A 61 -1.23 2.65 -9.58
CA GLU A 61 -1.00 4.08 -9.84
C GLU A 61 -2.14 4.93 -9.29
N ASP A 62 -3.37 4.64 -9.69
CA ASP A 62 -4.52 5.44 -9.31
C ASP A 62 -4.79 5.42 -7.81
N SER A 63 -4.62 4.25 -7.18
CA SER A 63 -4.80 4.11 -5.73
C SER A 63 -3.75 4.89 -4.96
N VAL A 64 -2.47 4.73 -5.32
CA VAL A 64 -1.36 5.44 -4.68
C VAL A 64 -1.49 6.94 -4.89
N ARG A 65 -1.88 7.41 -6.08
CA ARG A 65 -2.11 8.85 -6.33
C ARG A 65 -3.18 9.43 -5.42
N ARG A 66 -4.31 8.73 -5.23
CA ARG A 66 -5.39 9.17 -4.33
C ARG A 66 -4.96 9.17 -2.87
N LEU A 67 -4.29 8.12 -2.43
CA LEU A 67 -3.81 7.96 -1.05
C LEU A 67 -2.71 8.96 -0.70
N ALA A 68 -1.73 9.15 -1.59
CA ALA A 68 -0.66 10.11 -1.42
C ALA A 68 -1.18 11.55 -1.50
N GLY A 69 -2.09 11.85 -2.43
CA GLY A 69 -2.75 13.15 -2.49
C GLY A 69 -3.57 13.46 -1.23
N ALA A 70 -4.11 12.44 -0.55
CA ALA A 70 -4.79 12.58 0.73
C ALA A 70 -3.84 12.65 1.94
N GLY A 71 -2.52 12.58 1.72
CA GLY A 71 -1.50 12.58 2.77
C GLY A 71 -1.51 11.31 3.64
N LEU A 72 -2.08 10.20 3.14
CA LEU A 72 -2.14 8.92 3.86
C LEU A 72 -0.92 8.04 3.56
N LEU A 73 -0.31 8.22 2.40
CA LEU A 73 0.95 7.59 2.00
C LEU A 73 1.95 8.66 1.58
N THR A 74 3.23 8.36 1.71
CA THR A 74 4.33 9.06 1.06
C THR A 74 5.02 8.09 0.12
N VAL A 75 5.41 8.58 -1.05
CA VAL A 75 6.16 7.79 -2.03
C VAL A 75 7.40 8.56 -2.39
N ASP A 76 8.55 7.93 -2.21
CA ASP A 76 9.86 8.47 -2.57
C ASP A 76 10.57 7.45 -3.44
N ASP A 77 10.97 7.87 -4.64
CA ASP A 77 11.38 7.00 -5.74
C ASP A 77 10.39 5.83 -5.95
N ASP A 78 10.79 4.62 -5.52
CA ASP A 78 10.06 3.36 -5.63
C ASP A 78 9.67 2.77 -4.25
N LEU A 79 9.82 3.55 -3.19
CA LEU A 79 9.50 3.18 -1.82
C LEU A 79 8.19 3.83 -1.37
N VAL A 80 7.36 3.02 -0.73
CA VAL A 80 6.07 3.43 -0.19
C VAL A 80 6.13 3.41 1.33
N GLU A 81 5.75 4.53 1.94
CA GLU A 81 5.68 4.70 3.38
C GLU A 81 4.27 5.15 3.78
N VAL A 82 3.81 4.68 4.94
CA VAL A 82 2.56 5.15 5.53
C VAL A 82 2.84 6.47 6.24
N ALA A 83 2.21 7.52 5.75
CA ALA A 83 2.33 8.85 6.34
C ALA A 83 1.70 8.90 7.74
N PRO A 84 2.04 9.88 8.60
CA PRO A 84 1.49 9.97 9.95
C PRO A 84 -0.05 9.99 10.01
N ALA A 85 -0.71 10.63 9.04
CA ALA A 85 -2.18 10.63 8.95
C ALA A 85 -2.73 9.24 8.58
N GLY A 86 -2.02 8.50 7.71
CA GLY A 86 -2.30 7.10 7.41
C GLY A 86 -2.17 6.21 8.65
N GLU A 87 -1.10 6.36 9.43
CA GLU A 87 -0.92 5.60 10.67
C GLU A 87 -2.04 5.86 11.67
N GLN A 88 -2.46 7.13 11.81
CA GLN A 88 -3.57 7.49 12.67
C GLN A 88 -4.89 6.89 12.18
N LEU A 89 -5.15 6.93 10.88
CA LEU A 89 -6.32 6.30 10.26
C LEU A 89 -6.34 4.78 10.44
N TRP A 90 -5.17 4.14 10.38
CA TRP A 90 -5.01 2.70 10.66
C TRP A 90 -5.30 2.37 12.13
N ARG A 91 -4.73 3.14 13.06
CA ARG A 91 -4.87 2.90 14.52
C ARG A 91 -6.28 3.16 15.06
N THR A 92 -7.04 4.06 14.42
CA THR A 92 -8.37 4.48 14.87
C THR A 92 -9.51 3.61 14.34
N ARG A 93 -9.19 2.60 13.52
CA ARG A 93 -10.16 1.59 13.09
C ARG A 93 -10.78 0.82 14.24
N PRO A 94 -12.02 0.32 14.04
CA PRO A 94 -12.50 -0.83 14.78
C PRO A 94 -11.51 -2.00 14.63
N PHE A 95 -11.02 -2.52 15.76
CA PHE A 95 -10.07 -3.64 15.73
C PHE A 95 -10.74 -4.86 15.10
N SER A 96 -10.14 -5.33 14.01
CA SER A 96 -10.63 -6.47 13.25
C SER A 96 -9.42 -7.26 12.73
N GLY A 97 -9.57 -8.58 12.59
CA GLY A 97 -8.51 -9.41 11.99
C GLY A 97 -8.17 -8.96 10.56
N LEU A 98 -7.03 -9.44 10.04
CA LEU A 98 -6.56 -9.08 8.68
C LEU A 98 -7.60 -9.37 7.59
N SER A 99 -8.41 -10.42 7.75
CA SER A 99 -9.47 -10.80 6.80
C SER A 99 -10.55 -9.72 6.59
N SER A 100 -10.77 -8.84 7.58
CA SER A 100 -11.75 -7.75 7.49
C SER A 100 -11.10 -6.35 7.48
N ALA A 101 -9.77 -6.28 7.51
CA ALA A 101 -9.03 -5.03 7.56
C ALA A 101 -9.31 -4.13 6.35
N VAL A 102 -9.47 -4.70 5.15
CA VAL A 102 -9.79 -3.92 3.94
C VAL A 102 -11.20 -3.33 4.01
N VAL A 103 -12.19 -4.12 4.46
CA VAL A 103 -13.60 -3.68 4.56
C VAL A 103 -13.76 -2.59 5.62
N THR A 104 -13.14 -2.76 6.80
CA THR A 104 -13.14 -1.71 7.82
C THR A 104 -12.41 -0.45 7.30
N LEU A 105 -11.59 -0.56 6.24
CA LEU A 105 -10.76 0.55 5.75
C LEU A 105 -11.50 1.42 4.82
N GLN A 106 -12.16 0.77 3.89
CA GLN A 106 -13.09 1.44 3.02
C GLN A 106 -14.09 2.28 3.82
N THR A 107 -14.68 1.71 4.89
CA THR A 107 -15.60 2.46 5.76
C THR A 107 -14.93 3.66 6.43
N GLN A 108 -13.70 3.50 6.95
CA GLN A 108 -13.00 4.58 7.63
C GLN A 108 -12.53 5.68 6.67
N LEU A 109 -12.04 5.31 5.48
CA LEU A 109 -11.66 6.24 4.42
C LEU A 109 -12.86 7.09 4.01
N ASN A 110 -13.99 6.46 3.70
CA ASN A 110 -15.24 7.15 3.34
C ASN A 110 -15.76 8.09 4.44
N ARG A 111 -15.42 7.85 5.70
CA ARG A 111 -15.87 8.67 6.83
C ARG A 111 -14.94 9.84 7.14
N SER A 112 -13.64 9.66 6.94
CA SER A 112 -12.63 10.51 7.60
C SER A 112 -11.56 11.07 6.68
N ALA A 113 -11.54 10.69 5.41
CA ALA A 113 -10.59 11.21 4.44
C ALA A 113 -11.30 11.49 3.11
N THR A 114 -10.77 12.43 2.35
CA THR A 114 -11.18 12.67 0.97
C THR A 114 -10.02 12.27 0.06
N PRO A 115 -10.27 11.56 -1.05
CA PRO A 115 -9.21 11.30 -2.02
C PRO A 115 -8.56 12.59 -2.47
N GLY A 116 -7.24 12.60 -2.52
CA GLY A 116 -6.50 13.73 -3.08
C GLY A 116 -6.05 13.45 -4.50
N GLU A 117 -5.38 14.42 -5.09
CA GLU A 117 -4.65 14.24 -6.33
C GLU A 117 -3.15 14.38 -6.06
N SER A 118 -2.38 13.45 -6.61
CA SER A 118 -0.92 13.50 -6.63
C SER A 118 -0.45 13.36 -8.07
N ASP A 119 0.64 14.04 -8.40
CA ASP A 119 1.32 13.97 -9.70
C ASP A 119 2.23 12.74 -9.82
N TRP A 120 2.27 11.88 -8.80
CA TRP A 120 3.04 10.64 -8.84
C TRP A 120 2.62 9.77 -10.03
N LYS A 121 3.61 9.18 -10.70
CA LYS A 121 3.44 8.34 -11.88
C LYS A 121 4.26 7.07 -11.74
N LEU A 122 3.63 5.95 -12.07
CA LEU A 122 4.29 4.65 -12.04
C LEU A 122 4.68 4.23 -13.45
N SER A 123 5.98 4.27 -13.76
CA SER A 123 6.46 3.82 -15.06
C SER A 123 6.20 2.32 -15.25
N ASP A 124 5.93 1.90 -16.50
CA ASP A 124 5.81 0.47 -16.82
C ASP A 124 7.11 -0.30 -16.48
N GLN A 125 8.27 0.34 -16.63
CA GLN A 125 9.56 -0.26 -16.29
C GLN A 125 9.66 -0.57 -14.79
N THR A 126 9.32 0.39 -13.93
CA THR A 126 9.30 0.24 -12.47
C THR A 126 8.32 -0.85 -12.07
N TYR A 127 7.10 -0.81 -12.60
CA TYR A 127 6.08 -1.82 -12.29
C TYR A 127 6.53 -3.24 -12.71
N ASN A 128 7.06 -3.40 -13.92
CA ASN A 128 7.55 -4.68 -14.40
C ASN A 128 8.74 -5.19 -13.58
N ALA A 129 9.63 -4.30 -13.12
CA ALA A 129 10.71 -4.65 -12.22
C ALA A 129 10.17 -5.17 -10.87
N ALA A 130 9.19 -4.47 -10.28
CA ALA A 130 8.55 -4.88 -9.04
C ALA A 130 7.83 -6.23 -9.17
N VAL A 131 7.08 -6.46 -10.26
CA VAL A 131 6.41 -7.75 -10.54
C VAL A 131 7.43 -8.87 -10.71
N ARG A 132 8.55 -8.61 -11.39
CA ARG A 132 9.63 -9.59 -11.57
C ARG A 132 10.24 -9.97 -10.22
N GLU A 133 10.54 -8.99 -9.39
CA GLU A 133 11.09 -9.22 -8.05
C GLU A 133 10.12 -9.99 -7.16
N TYR A 134 8.84 -9.59 -7.12
CA TYR A 134 7.79 -10.34 -6.44
C TYR A 134 7.73 -11.80 -6.91
N SER A 135 7.76 -12.03 -8.22
CA SER A 135 7.67 -13.38 -8.80
C SER A 135 8.88 -14.25 -8.42
N LEU A 136 10.08 -13.69 -8.35
CA LEU A 136 11.28 -14.40 -7.90
C LEU A 136 11.15 -14.81 -6.43
N ARG A 137 10.69 -13.91 -5.56
CA ARG A 137 10.48 -14.19 -4.14
C ARG A 137 9.43 -15.28 -3.92
N LEU A 138 8.36 -15.29 -4.73
CA LEU A 138 7.34 -16.33 -4.69
C LEU A 138 7.89 -17.70 -5.10
N ALA A 139 8.85 -17.73 -6.04
CA ALA A 139 9.51 -18.95 -6.48
C ALA A 139 10.49 -19.50 -5.42
N ASP A 140 11.24 -18.63 -4.74
CA ASP A 140 12.20 -19.01 -3.69
C ASP A 140 11.54 -19.47 -2.38
N GLY A 141 10.30 -19.03 -2.12
CA GLY A 141 9.51 -19.43 -0.95
C GLY A 141 8.71 -20.72 -1.10
N ARG A 142 8.81 -21.41 -2.24
CA ARG A 142 8.12 -22.68 -2.56
C ARG A 142 9.07 -23.88 -2.49
#